data_AF-A0A7I8W9F8-F1
#
_entry.id   AF-A0A7I8W9F8-F1
#
_cell.length_a   1.000
_cell.length_b   1.000
_cell.length_c   1.000
_cell.angle_alpha   90.00
_cell.angle_beta   90.00
_cell.angle_gamma   90.00
#
_symmetry.space_group_name_H-M   'P 1'
#
loop_
_entity.id
_entity.type
_entity.pdbx_description
1 polymer ?
#
loop_
_entity_poly.entity_id
_entity_poly.type
_entity_poly.pdbx_seq_one_letter_code
_entity_poly.pdbx_strand_id
1 'polypeptide(L)'
;MIKSIAILFCLISTYIAGCIVKRLNLNNEAIFPNDAFTAYQTRLPSDKPHYARLNRSIIGHQPDEPWKAWYGLNSSSYLQVNLGKVYEIHAMELRGGGIGSVQHYTSHFRISYGVILKRILSLNANNTEKIFNGNTHLNSDDILYFTFDEPILLKYFRFHTLSGNEMPVNLELYGCEIQYCKGNVVGLFNYSRVPNSAFYGYNKLYHFHRAQDARLQFKNDEEHSWFGFNESSYLQVDLGN
;
A
#
# COMPACT_ATOMS: atom_id res chain seq x y z
N MET A 1 -19.74 -4.91 11.77
CA MET A 1 -18.39 -4.47 11.34
C MET A 1 -18.27 -4.66 9.83
N ILE A 2 -18.73 -3.71 9.02
CA ILE A 2 -18.72 -3.83 7.55
C ILE A 2 -17.88 -2.68 7.01
N LYS A 3 -16.57 -2.91 6.93
CA LYS A 3 -15.64 -2.09 6.15
C LYS A 3 -15.12 -3.01 5.06
N SER A 4 -15.68 -3.00 3.84
CA SER A 4 -15.01 -3.42 2.56
C SER A 4 -15.92 -3.88 1.41
N ILE A 5 -17.24 -3.68 1.42
CA ILE A 5 -18.06 -4.16 0.28
C ILE A 5 -17.82 -3.34 -1.01
N ALA A 6 -17.59 -2.02 -0.91
CA ALA A 6 -17.33 -1.19 -2.09
C ALA A 6 -15.97 -1.43 -2.77
N ILE A 7 -15.00 -2.01 -2.04
CA ILE A 7 -13.69 -2.40 -2.62
C ILE A 7 -13.85 -3.70 -3.43
N LEU A 8 -14.74 -4.60 -2.98
CA LEU A 8 -14.92 -5.92 -3.55
C LEU A 8 -15.49 -5.89 -4.99
N PHE A 9 -16.47 -5.02 -5.28
CA PHE A 9 -17.09 -4.95 -6.61
C PHE A 9 -16.16 -4.45 -7.73
N CYS A 10 -15.19 -3.59 -7.41
CA CYS A 10 -14.24 -3.09 -8.41
C CYS A 10 -13.20 -4.15 -8.77
N LEU A 11 -12.82 -4.99 -7.80
CA LEU A 11 -11.87 -6.08 -8.00
C LEU A 11 -12.39 -7.13 -8.98
N ILE A 12 -13.71 -7.40 -9.01
CA ILE A 12 -14.31 -8.44 -9.87
C ILE A 12 -14.13 -8.11 -11.37
N SER A 13 -14.23 -6.84 -11.78
CA SER A 13 -14.05 -6.45 -13.19
C SER A 13 -12.58 -6.50 -13.64
N THR A 14 -11.62 -6.29 -12.74
CA THR A 14 -10.19 -6.48 -13.01
C THR A 14 -9.72 -7.93 -12.84
N TYR A 15 -10.47 -8.75 -12.11
CA TYR A 15 -10.14 -10.16 -11.85
C TYR A 15 -10.22 -11.03 -13.13
N ILE A 16 -10.89 -10.55 -14.19
CA ILE A 16 -10.96 -11.27 -15.46
C ILE A 16 -9.59 -11.30 -16.18
N ALA A 17 -8.63 -10.44 -15.82
CA ALA A 17 -7.27 -10.44 -16.39
C ALA A 17 -6.17 -11.00 -15.47
N GLY A 18 -6.40 -11.09 -14.15
CA GLY A 18 -5.38 -11.51 -13.17
C GLY A 18 -4.18 -10.55 -13.05
N CYS A 19 -3.55 -10.48 -11.87
CA CYS A 19 -2.31 -9.71 -11.70
C CYS A 19 -1.13 -10.46 -12.33
N ILE A 20 -0.57 -9.94 -13.43
CA ILE A 20 0.72 -10.41 -13.96
C ILE A 20 1.83 -9.68 -13.19
N VAL A 21 2.37 -10.35 -12.16
CA VAL A 21 3.41 -9.80 -11.29
C VAL A 21 4.68 -9.48 -12.08
N LYS A 22 5.14 -8.25 -11.98
CA LYS A 22 6.37 -7.76 -12.63
C LYS A 22 7.21 -6.99 -11.63
N ARG A 23 8.52 -6.90 -11.90
CA ARG A 23 9.39 -5.93 -11.24
C ARG A 23 8.88 -4.51 -11.54
N LEU A 24 8.68 -3.69 -10.51
CA LEU A 24 8.20 -2.31 -10.72
C LEU A 24 9.27 -1.43 -11.40
N ASN A 25 10.55 -1.78 -11.25
CA ASN A 25 11.69 -1.01 -11.70
C ASN A 25 11.73 0.33 -10.99
N LEU A 26 11.81 0.27 -9.67
CA LEU A 26 12.00 1.46 -8.83
C LEU A 26 13.25 2.26 -9.23
N ASN A 27 14.18 1.73 -10.02
CA ASN A 27 15.30 2.48 -10.59
C ASN A 27 14.92 3.41 -11.78
N ASN A 28 13.71 3.31 -12.33
CA ASN A 28 13.28 4.15 -13.44
C ASN A 28 12.79 5.52 -12.93
N GLU A 29 13.63 6.55 -13.03
CA GLU A 29 13.33 7.91 -12.56
C GLU A 29 12.19 8.60 -13.33
N ALA A 30 11.89 8.18 -14.56
CA ALA A 30 10.76 8.72 -15.31
C ALA A 30 9.41 8.24 -14.77
N ILE A 31 9.37 7.05 -14.15
CA ILE A 31 8.17 6.47 -13.53
C ILE A 31 8.12 6.83 -12.04
N PHE A 32 9.25 6.70 -11.35
CA PHE A 32 9.40 6.98 -9.93
C PHE A 32 10.45 8.08 -9.75
N PRO A 33 10.09 9.38 -9.82
CA PRO A 33 11.05 10.47 -9.64
C PRO A 33 11.68 10.49 -8.25
N ASN A 34 12.74 11.27 -8.04
CA ASN A 34 13.49 11.27 -6.78
C ASN A 34 12.67 11.72 -5.57
N ASP A 35 11.66 12.56 -5.77
CA ASP A 35 10.70 12.99 -4.75
C ASP A 35 9.64 11.93 -4.42
N ALA A 36 9.54 10.85 -5.19
CA ALA A 36 8.78 9.66 -4.81
C ALA A 36 9.35 8.98 -3.56
N PHE A 37 10.61 9.25 -3.22
CA PHE A 37 11.32 8.69 -2.07
C PHE A 37 11.51 9.76 -1.01
N THR A 38 11.04 9.48 0.20
CA THR A 38 11.17 10.36 1.36
C THR A 38 11.62 9.53 2.57
N ALA A 39 12.15 10.16 3.60
CA ALA A 39 12.51 9.45 4.83
C ALA A 39 12.21 10.32 6.05
N TYR A 40 11.89 9.68 7.18
CA TYR A 40 11.69 10.39 8.44
C TYR A 40 13.01 10.79 9.10
N GLN A 41 13.99 9.90 9.08
CA GLN A 41 15.31 10.12 9.66
C GLN A 41 16.34 9.38 8.82
N THR A 42 17.43 10.07 8.50
CA THR A 42 18.50 9.56 7.63
C THR A 42 19.81 9.72 8.39
N ARG A 43 20.73 8.74 8.25
CA ARG A 43 22.01 8.72 8.96
C ARG A 43 22.86 9.96 8.66
N LEU A 44 23.14 10.24 7.39
CA LEU A 44 23.84 11.45 6.95
C LEU A 44 23.01 12.27 5.94
N PRO A 45 23.18 13.60 5.86
CA PRO A 45 22.50 14.42 4.85
C PRO A 45 22.79 14.00 3.40
N SER A 46 23.90 13.29 3.16
CA SER A 46 24.30 12.73 1.87
C SER A 46 23.53 11.45 1.48
N ASP A 47 22.97 10.72 2.43
CA ASP A 47 22.30 9.43 2.20
C ASP A 47 20.87 9.67 1.69
N LYS A 48 20.74 10.15 0.46
CA LYS A 48 19.43 10.58 -0.06
C LYS A 48 18.43 9.40 -0.10
N PRO A 49 17.14 9.61 0.22
CA PRO A 49 16.13 8.53 0.20
C PRO A 49 16.03 7.77 -1.12
N HIS A 50 16.18 8.45 -2.26
CA HIS A 50 16.13 7.83 -3.58
C HIS A 50 17.37 6.99 -3.92
N TYR A 51 18.40 6.96 -3.06
CA TYR A 51 19.49 5.99 -3.17
C TYR A 51 19.06 4.59 -2.76
N ALA A 52 17.87 4.43 -2.17
CA ALA A 52 17.31 3.12 -1.84
C ALA A 52 16.85 2.30 -3.05
N ARG A 53 17.06 2.76 -4.29
CA ARG A 53 16.64 2.03 -5.49
C ARG A 53 17.55 0.83 -5.69
N LEU A 54 16.99 -0.37 -5.80
CA LEU A 54 17.80 -1.54 -6.11
C LEU A 54 18.28 -1.50 -7.57
N ASN A 55 19.60 -1.45 -7.76
CA ASN A 55 20.19 -1.45 -9.09
C ASN A 55 20.71 -2.83 -9.51
N ARG A 56 20.20 -3.33 -10.64
CA ARG A 56 20.83 -4.41 -11.41
C ARG A 56 21.13 -3.79 -12.76
N SER A 57 22.39 -3.39 -12.97
CA SER A 57 22.93 -2.90 -14.24
C SER A 57 22.26 -3.64 -15.41
N ILE A 58 21.37 -2.95 -16.12
CA ILE A 58 20.84 -3.43 -17.40
C ILE A 58 21.81 -2.91 -18.45
N ILE A 59 22.67 -3.81 -18.92
CA ILE A 59 23.47 -3.77 -20.16
C ILE A 59 23.80 -2.35 -20.66
N GLY A 60 25.04 -1.91 -20.40
CA GLY A 60 25.63 -0.75 -21.08
C GLY A 60 25.65 0.55 -20.28
N HIS A 61 25.25 0.56 -19.01
CA HIS A 61 25.59 1.61 -18.05
C HIS A 61 26.63 1.08 -17.06
N GLN A 62 27.58 1.95 -16.67
CA GLN A 62 28.63 1.70 -15.67
C GLN A 62 28.06 0.90 -14.48
N PRO A 63 28.86 0.05 -13.82
CA PRO A 63 28.40 -0.64 -12.61
C PRO A 63 28.00 0.42 -11.59
N ASP A 64 26.69 0.62 -11.48
CA ASP A 64 26.12 1.58 -10.56
C ASP A 64 26.62 1.24 -9.17
N GLU A 65 27.25 2.22 -8.53
CA GLU A 65 27.85 2.18 -7.20
C GLU A 65 27.12 1.18 -6.27
N PRO A 66 27.61 -0.06 -6.09
CA PRO A 66 26.94 -1.07 -5.28
C PRO A 66 26.83 -0.66 -3.79
N TRP A 67 27.58 0.38 -3.42
CA TRP A 67 27.55 1.06 -2.13
C TRP A 67 26.47 2.13 -1.98
N LYS A 68 25.81 2.56 -3.05
CA LYS A 68 24.82 3.65 -3.00
C LYS A 68 23.49 3.09 -2.49
N ALA A 69 23.17 3.41 -1.24
CA ALA A 69 21.94 3.02 -0.54
C ALA A 69 21.39 4.21 0.26
N TRP A 70 20.14 4.10 0.72
CA TRP A 70 19.66 4.96 1.81
C TRP A 70 19.99 4.31 3.16
N TYR A 71 20.37 5.12 4.16
CA TYR A 71 20.76 4.64 5.49
C TYR A 71 19.85 5.23 6.57
N GLY A 72 19.19 4.35 7.33
CA GLY A 72 18.39 4.74 8.48
C GLY A 72 19.26 5.21 9.64
N LEU A 73 18.84 6.27 10.35
CA LEU A 73 19.60 6.81 11.48
C LEU A 73 19.54 5.90 12.72
N ASN A 74 18.36 5.32 13.00
CA ASN A 74 18.07 4.53 14.20
C ASN A 74 16.81 3.66 13.99
N SER A 75 16.38 2.95 15.04
CA SER A 75 15.23 2.03 15.02
C SER A 75 13.85 2.67 14.78
N SER A 76 13.77 4.00 14.80
CA SER A 76 12.56 4.78 14.46
C SER A 76 12.60 5.34 13.04
N SER A 77 13.67 5.09 12.29
CA SER A 77 13.83 5.56 10.92
C SER A 77 12.97 4.74 9.95
N TYR A 78 12.37 5.42 8.98
CA TYR A 78 11.73 4.75 7.86
C TYR A 78 11.99 5.48 6.55
N LEU A 79 12.15 4.68 5.49
CA LEU A 79 12.05 5.10 4.10
C LEU A 79 10.59 4.99 3.68
N GLN A 80 10.09 5.98 2.94
CA GLN A 80 8.76 5.98 2.34
C GLN A 80 8.86 6.13 0.83
N VAL A 81 8.21 5.22 0.12
CA VAL A 81 8.06 5.24 -1.34
C VAL A 81 6.60 5.55 -1.68
N ASN A 82 6.38 6.62 -2.45
CA ASN A 82 5.09 6.97 -3.05
C ASN A 82 5.07 6.48 -4.50
N LEU A 83 4.33 5.41 -4.77
CA LEU A 83 4.24 4.82 -6.11
C LEU A 83 3.41 5.66 -7.09
N GLY A 84 2.80 6.77 -6.66
CA GLY A 84 1.95 7.65 -7.46
C GLY A 84 0.57 7.06 -7.75
N LYS A 85 0.52 5.77 -8.07
CA LYS A 85 -0.67 4.94 -8.30
C LYS A 85 -0.76 3.84 -7.25
N VAL A 86 -1.83 3.06 -7.30
CA VAL A 86 -1.99 1.90 -6.42
C VAL A 86 -1.55 0.64 -7.16
N TYR A 87 -0.82 -0.19 -6.45
CA TYR A 87 -0.30 -1.46 -6.95
C TYR A 87 -0.78 -2.60 -6.04
N GLU A 88 -0.97 -3.76 -6.65
CA GLU A 88 -0.99 -5.04 -5.96
C GLU A 88 0.44 -5.55 -5.87
N ILE A 89 1.01 -5.57 -4.66
CA ILE A 89 2.40 -5.96 -4.42
C ILE A 89 2.43 -7.37 -3.85
N HIS A 90 3.18 -8.26 -4.51
CA HIS A 90 3.29 -9.68 -4.15
C HIS A 90 4.63 -10.02 -3.52
N ALA A 91 5.66 -9.23 -3.81
CA ALA A 91 6.98 -9.46 -3.26
C ALA A 91 7.81 -8.17 -3.20
N MET A 92 8.90 -8.24 -2.47
CA MET A 92 9.94 -7.24 -2.44
C MET A 92 11.31 -7.92 -2.49
N GLU A 93 12.29 -7.18 -2.99
CA GLU A 93 13.69 -7.60 -2.96
C GLU A 93 14.48 -6.53 -2.21
N LEU A 94 15.33 -7.00 -1.31
CA LEU A 94 16.24 -6.18 -0.54
C LEU A 94 17.67 -6.57 -0.83
N ARG A 95 18.54 -5.57 -0.84
CA ARG A 95 19.98 -5.77 -0.85
C ARG A 95 20.58 -4.87 0.22
N GLY A 96 21.62 -5.37 0.88
CA GLY A 96 22.45 -4.54 1.73
C GLY A 96 23.14 -3.42 0.94
N GLY A 97 23.80 -2.52 1.65
CA GLY A 97 24.76 -1.57 1.10
C GLY A 97 26.08 -1.74 1.83
N GLY A 98 27.21 -1.49 1.19
CA GLY A 98 28.52 -1.64 1.84
C GLY A 98 29.60 -0.86 1.12
N ILE A 99 30.42 -0.12 1.86
CA ILE A 99 31.60 0.58 1.34
C ILE A 99 32.85 -0.13 1.89
N GLY A 100 33.66 -0.72 1.01
CA GLY A 100 34.94 -1.32 1.40
C GLY A 100 34.79 -2.49 2.38
N SER A 101 35.53 -2.46 3.48
CA SER A 101 35.61 -3.55 4.47
C SER A 101 34.67 -3.40 5.67
N VAL A 102 33.83 -2.35 5.71
CA VAL A 102 32.92 -2.07 6.84
C VAL A 102 31.55 -2.73 6.59
N GLN A 103 31.08 -3.48 7.59
CA GLN A 103 29.79 -4.17 7.55
C GLN A 103 28.63 -3.21 7.74
N HIS A 104 27.88 -2.89 6.69
CA HIS A 104 26.62 -2.18 6.85
C HIS A 104 25.45 -3.11 6.46
N TYR A 105 24.46 -3.22 7.34
CA TYR A 105 23.33 -4.12 7.12
C TYR A 105 22.12 -3.70 7.95
N THR A 106 20.93 -4.06 7.47
CA THR A 106 19.68 -3.99 8.24
C THR A 106 19.27 -5.41 8.59
N SER A 107 19.43 -5.83 9.85
CA SER A 107 19.17 -7.20 10.27
C SER A 107 17.71 -7.45 10.63
N HIS A 108 16.99 -6.43 11.12
CA HIS A 108 15.55 -6.52 11.33
C HIS A 108 14.85 -5.29 10.81
N PHE A 109 13.68 -5.50 10.23
CA PHE A 109 12.85 -4.44 9.73
C PHE A 109 11.38 -4.83 9.80
N ARG A 110 10.51 -3.83 9.62
CA ARG A 110 9.07 -4.03 9.47
C ARG A 110 8.55 -3.16 8.33
N ILE A 111 7.35 -3.49 7.88
CA ILE A 111 6.69 -2.79 6.77
C ILE A 111 5.42 -2.14 7.29
N SER A 112 5.18 -0.91 6.84
CA SER A 112 3.84 -0.36 6.88
C SER A 112 3.45 0.21 5.52
N TYR A 113 2.16 0.19 5.20
CA TYR A 113 1.69 0.53 3.86
C TYR A 113 0.30 1.13 3.90
N GLY A 114 -0.11 1.74 2.79
CA GLY A 114 -1.49 2.16 2.62
C GLY A 114 -1.75 2.83 1.28
N VAL A 115 -3.03 3.01 0.96
CA VAL A 115 -3.48 3.74 -0.23
C VAL A 115 -3.56 5.25 0.05
N ILE A 116 -3.76 5.62 1.32
CA ILE A 116 -3.89 7.01 1.78
C ILE A 116 -2.84 7.26 2.85
N LEU A 117 -2.06 8.34 2.71
CA LEU A 117 -0.94 8.68 3.60
C LEU A 117 -1.36 8.84 5.08
N LYS A 118 -2.60 9.28 5.34
CA LYS A 118 -3.16 9.41 6.72
C LYS A 118 -3.63 8.08 7.33
N ARG A 119 -3.63 6.98 6.55
CA ARG A 119 -4.14 5.66 6.96
C ARG A 119 -3.14 4.56 6.57
N ILE A 120 -1.90 4.73 7.02
CA ILE A 120 -0.85 3.71 6.89
C ILE A 120 -1.04 2.67 8.00
N LEU A 121 -0.99 1.39 7.63
CA LEU A 121 -1.15 0.24 8.52
C LEU A 121 0.14 -0.58 8.54
N SER A 122 0.49 -1.13 9.70
CA SER A 122 1.57 -2.11 9.79
C SER A 122 1.17 -3.43 9.14
N LEU A 123 2.13 -4.07 8.49
CA LEU A 123 1.96 -5.44 8.03
C LEU A 123 2.04 -6.39 9.23
N ASN A 124 1.00 -7.18 9.42
CA ASN A 124 0.87 -8.08 10.57
C ASN A 124 0.92 -9.54 10.15
N ALA A 125 1.42 -10.40 11.04
CA ALA A 125 1.31 -11.85 10.99
C ALA A 125 0.71 -12.33 12.32
N ASN A 126 -0.36 -13.13 12.30
CA ASN A 126 -1.02 -13.63 13.51
C ASN A 126 -1.39 -12.54 14.54
N ASN A 127 -1.98 -11.44 14.05
CA ASN A 127 -2.40 -10.26 14.84
C ASN A 127 -1.28 -9.47 15.54
N THR A 128 0.00 -9.81 15.27
CA THR A 128 1.15 -9.02 15.71
C THR A 128 1.89 -8.45 14.52
N GLU A 129 2.66 -7.40 14.72
CA GLU A 129 3.45 -6.79 13.65
C GLU A 129 4.50 -7.78 13.11
N LYS A 130 4.54 -7.95 11.78
CA LYS A 130 5.48 -8.86 11.12
C LYS A 130 6.86 -8.21 11.11
N ILE A 131 7.79 -8.82 11.86
CA ILE A 131 9.21 -8.49 11.82
C ILE A 131 9.87 -9.42 10.80
N PHE A 132 10.64 -8.83 9.89
CA PHE A 132 11.40 -9.56 8.87
C PHE A 132 12.88 -9.62 9.26
N ASN A 133 13.50 -10.75 8.95
CA ASN A 133 14.94 -10.92 9.05
C ASN A 133 15.58 -10.39 7.76
N GLY A 134 16.41 -9.36 7.89
CA GLY A 134 17.16 -8.77 6.79
C GLY A 134 18.58 -9.32 6.67
N ASN A 135 19.48 -8.52 6.11
CA ASN A 135 20.87 -8.92 5.85
C ASN A 135 21.66 -9.03 7.17
N THR A 136 22.51 -10.04 7.28
CA THR A 136 23.34 -10.29 8.47
C THR A 136 24.86 -10.23 8.22
N HIS A 137 25.32 -10.10 6.97
CA HIS A 137 26.74 -10.20 6.61
C HIS A 137 27.22 -9.19 5.55
N LEU A 138 28.55 -9.13 5.38
CA LEU A 138 29.35 -8.23 4.53
C LEU A 138 28.97 -8.21 3.05
N ASN A 139 28.45 -9.31 2.54
CA ASN A 139 28.36 -9.47 1.11
C ASN A 139 27.23 -8.58 0.61
N SER A 140 27.62 -7.48 -0.05
CA SER A 140 26.75 -6.64 -0.85
C SER A 140 25.99 -7.46 -1.91
N ASP A 141 26.31 -8.74 -2.12
CA ASP A 141 25.63 -9.67 -3.03
C ASP A 141 24.50 -10.47 -2.39
N ASP A 142 24.30 -10.37 -1.07
CA ASP A 142 23.18 -11.03 -0.40
C ASP A 142 21.86 -10.33 -0.77
N ILE A 143 21.21 -10.86 -1.78
CA ILE A 143 19.88 -10.49 -2.22
C ILE A 143 18.87 -11.28 -1.41
N LEU A 144 17.99 -10.59 -0.70
CA LEU A 144 16.89 -11.17 0.03
C LEU A 144 15.58 -10.92 -0.70
N TYR A 145 14.92 -11.99 -1.11
CA TYR A 145 13.62 -11.93 -1.76
C TYR A 145 12.52 -12.37 -0.80
N PHE A 146 11.51 -11.54 -0.63
CA PHE A 146 10.41 -11.78 0.29
C PHE A 146 9.09 -11.80 -0.46
N THR A 147 8.40 -12.93 -0.44
CA THR A 147 7.02 -13.05 -0.91
C THR A 147 6.06 -12.72 0.23
N PHE A 148 4.99 -12.00 -0.10
CA PHE A 148 3.89 -11.79 0.82
C PHE A 148 2.91 -12.96 0.71
N ASP A 149 2.46 -13.48 1.85
CA ASP A 149 1.51 -14.59 1.91
C ASP A 149 0.18 -14.21 1.24
N GLU A 150 -0.20 -12.93 1.38
CA GLU A 150 -1.31 -12.29 0.69
C GLU A 150 -0.82 -11.03 -0.05
N PRO A 151 -1.28 -10.76 -1.28
CA PRO A 151 -0.90 -9.55 -1.99
C PRO A 151 -1.33 -8.28 -1.24
N ILE A 152 -0.46 -7.27 -1.26
CA ILE A 152 -0.66 -6.02 -0.51
C ILE A 152 -1.08 -4.91 -1.47
N LEU A 153 -2.25 -4.34 -1.24
CA LEU A 153 -2.74 -3.16 -1.97
C LEU A 153 -2.17 -1.87 -1.37
N LEU A 154 -1.31 -1.16 -2.11
CA LEU A 154 -0.67 0.05 -1.61
C LEU A 154 -0.34 1.09 -2.69
N LYS A 155 -0.31 2.36 -2.26
CA LYS A 155 0.31 3.48 -2.98
C LYS A 155 1.55 4.00 -2.24
N TYR A 156 1.50 3.94 -0.91
CA TYR A 156 2.58 4.33 -0.03
C TYR A 156 3.13 3.07 0.63
N PHE A 157 4.43 2.84 0.47
CA PHE A 157 5.18 1.78 1.13
C PHE A 157 6.16 2.40 2.12
N ARG A 158 6.26 1.87 3.34
CA ARG A 158 7.25 2.27 4.34
C ARG A 158 8.08 1.09 4.77
N PHE A 159 9.39 1.25 4.67
CA PHE A 159 10.39 0.33 5.19
C PHE A 159 10.95 0.92 6.49
N HIS A 160 10.72 0.27 7.62
CA HIS A 160 11.21 0.72 8.92
C HIS A 160 12.43 -0.09 9.31
N THR A 161 13.57 0.57 9.45
CA THR A 161 14.80 -0.06 9.94
C THR A 161 14.70 -0.24 11.44
N LEU A 162 14.76 -1.47 11.96
CA LEU A 162 14.62 -1.74 13.40
C LEU A 162 15.98 -1.99 14.07
N SER A 163 16.85 -2.76 13.44
CA SER A 163 18.20 -3.02 13.94
C SER A 163 19.15 -3.39 12.80
N GLY A 164 20.45 -3.18 13.05
CA GLY A 164 21.52 -3.40 12.08
C GLY A 164 22.72 -2.50 12.35
N ASN A 165 23.74 -2.56 11.49
CA ASN A 165 24.85 -1.62 11.52
C ASN A 165 24.70 -0.58 10.42
N GLU A 166 24.46 0.68 10.80
CA GLU A 166 24.14 1.82 9.93
C GLU A 166 22.93 1.64 8.98
N MET A 167 22.30 0.45 8.98
CA MET A 167 21.01 0.13 8.38
C MET A 167 20.80 0.66 6.95
N PRO A 168 21.64 0.24 5.98
CA PRO A 168 21.41 0.50 4.57
C PRO A 168 20.18 -0.24 4.06
N VAL A 169 19.53 0.34 3.05
CA VAL A 169 18.39 -0.24 2.35
C VAL A 169 18.55 0.02 0.85
N ASN A 170 18.57 -1.06 0.07
CA ASN A 170 18.27 -1.06 -1.36
C ASN A 170 17.03 -1.93 -1.59
N LEU A 171 16.03 -1.40 -2.28
CA LEU A 171 14.68 -1.93 -2.37
C LEU A 171 14.18 -1.99 -3.81
N GLU A 172 13.54 -3.10 -4.15
CA GLU A 172 12.67 -3.25 -5.30
C GLU A 172 11.32 -3.84 -4.86
N LEU A 173 10.25 -3.49 -5.57
CA LEU A 173 8.94 -4.06 -5.36
C LEU A 173 8.49 -4.84 -6.59
N TYR A 174 7.70 -5.88 -6.37
CA TYR A 174 7.17 -6.76 -7.42
C TYR A 174 5.66 -6.83 -7.32
N GLY A 175 4.98 -6.53 -8.42
CA GLY A 175 3.53 -6.39 -8.44
C GLY A 175 2.98 -5.97 -9.79
N CYS A 176 1.72 -5.55 -9.80
CA CYS A 176 1.06 -4.97 -10.96
C CYS A 176 0.33 -3.68 -10.58
N GLU A 177 0.28 -2.73 -11.52
CA GLU A 177 -0.54 -1.53 -11.35
C GLU A 177 -2.01 -1.95 -11.37
N ILE A 178 -2.75 -1.56 -10.34
CA ILE A 178 -4.21 -1.65 -10.39
C ILE A 178 -4.72 -0.35 -10.99
N GLN A 179 -5.33 -0.47 -12.16
CA GLN A 179 -6.25 0.58 -12.60
C GLN A 179 -7.46 0.56 -11.69
N TYR A 180 -7.45 1.43 -10.67
CA TYR A 180 -8.71 1.85 -10.08
C TYR A 180 -9.55 2.42 -11.21
N CYS A 181 -10.78 1.92 -11.35
CA CYS A 181 -11.82 2.67 -12.05
C CYS A 181 -11.79 4.09 -11.48
N LYS A 182 -11.26 5.06 -12.24
CA LYS A 182 -11.14 6.46 -11.83
C LYS A 182 -12.49 6.92 -11.29
N GLY A 183 -12.63 7.02 -9.97
CA GLY A 183 -13.73 7.74 -9.31
C GLY A 183 -15.14 7.53 -9.90
N ASN A 184 -15.44 6.38 -10.50
CA ASN A 184 -16.78 6.12 -10.99
C ASN A 184 -17.64 5.90 -9.75
N VAL A 185 -18.36 6.93 -9.35
CA VAL A 185 -19.41 6.81 -8.35
C VAL A 185 -20.27 5.62 -8.76
N VAL A 186 -20.49 4.69 -7.82
CA VAL A 186 -21.39 3.52 -8.03
C VAL A 186 -22.75 3.97 -8.57
N GLY A 187 -23.11 5.24 -8.30
CA GLY A 187 -24.33 5.84 -8.80
C GLY A 187 -25.50 5.50 -7.91
N LEU A 188 -25.27 5.40 -6.59
CA LEU A 188 -26.34 5.18 -5.61
C LEU A 188 -27.44 6.25 -5.68
N PHE A 189 -27.22 7.42 -6.28
CA PHE A 189 -28.29 8.40 -6.51
C PHE A 189 -29.17 8.08 -7.74
N ASN A 190 -28.72 7.23 -8.65
CA ASN A 190 -29.43 6.87 -9.87
C ASN A 190 -30.30 5.62 -9.66
N TYR A 191 -31.62 5.81 -9.60
CA TYR A 191 -32.60 4.74 -9.37
C TYR A 191 -32.60 3.65 -10.43
N SER A 192 -32.28 4.00 -11.68
CA SER A 192 -32.20 3.05 -12.79
C SER A 192 -30.97 2.16 -12.68
N ARG A 193 -29.93 2.60 -11.97
CA ARG A 193 -28.69 1.84 -11.78
C ARG A 193 -28.70 1.04 -10.49
N VAL A 194 -29.18 1.63 -9.40
CA VAL A 194 -29.35 0.96 -8.11
C VAL A 194 -30.78 1.18 -7.63
N PRO A 195 -31.69 0.20 -7.82
CA PRO A 195 -33.11 0.37 -7.49
C PRO A 195 -33.35 0.45 -5.99
N ASN A 196 -34.53 0.91 -5.55
CA ASN A 196 -34.85 0.99 -4.12
C ASN A 196 -34.84 -0.37 -3.42
N SER A 197 -35.17 -1.44 -4.15
CA SER A 197 -35.11 -2.82 -3.65
C SER A 197 -33.70 -3.30 -3.31
N ALA A 198 -32.66 -2.62 -3.81
CA ALA A 198 -31.27 -2.92 -3.48
C ALA A 198 -30.89 -2.51 -2.05
N PHE A 199 -31.68 -1.65 -1.40
CA PHE A 199 -31.34 -1.11 -0.08
C PHE A 199 -32.07 -1.89 1.01
N TYR A 200 -31.31 -2.35 2.00
CA TYR A 200 -31.83 -3.01 3.19
C TYR A 200 -31.30 -2.32 4.45
N GLY A 201 -32.20 -2.02 5.39
CA GLY A 201 -31.85 -1.35 6.64
C GLY A 201 -32.36 -2.16 7.82
N TYR A 202 -31.46 -2.57 8.70
CA TYR A 202 -31.79 -3.29 9.92
C TYR A 202 -31.85 -2.35 11.12
N ASN A 203 -32.85 -2.57 11.97
CA ASN A 203 -33.05 -1.85 13.23
C ASN A 203 -33.04 -0.32 13.05
N LYS A 204 -33.95 0.18 12.22
CA LYS A 204 -34.11 1.62 11.94
C LYS A 204 -34.90 2.33 13.03
N LEU A 205 -34.59 3.61 13.28
CA LEU A 205 -35.18 4.40 14.37
C LEU A 205 -36.71 4.58 14.22
N TYR A 206 -37.16 4.90 13.00
CA TYR A 206 -38.58 5.03 12.66
C TYR A 206 -38.88 4.37 11.32
N HIS A 207 -40.15 4.02 11.09
CA HIS A 207 -40.57 3.33 9.87
C HIS A 207 -40.35 4.16 8.59
N PHE A 208 -40.44 5.49 8.70
CA PHE A 208 -40.28 6.46 7.60
C PHE A 208 -38.83 6.74 7.19
N HIS A 209 -37.83 6.38 8.02
CA HIS A 209 -36.41 6.42 7.63
C HIS A 209 -36.04 5.16 6.84
N ARG A 210 -36.42 5.11 5.57
CA ARG A 210 -36.25 3.89 4.76
C ARG A 210 -34.79 3.78 4.31
N ALA A 211 -34.36 2.54 4.04
CA ALA A 211 -32.97 2.26 3.67
C ALA A 211 -32.55 3.00 2.39
N GLN A 212 -33.47 3.12 1.43
CA GLN A 212 -33.25 3.84 0.17
C GLN A 212 -33.12 5.35 0.32
N ASP A 213 -33.47 5.93 1.48
CA ASP A 213 -33.34 7.37 1.73
C ASP A 213 -31.89 7.73 2.11
N ALA A 214 -31.00 6.75 2.25
CA ALA A 214 -29.55 6.92 2.46
C ALA A 214 -28.77 7.45 1.23
N ARG A 215 -29.47 7.84 0.16
CA ARG A 215 -28.84 8.32 -1.08
C ARG A 215 -28.33 9.75 -0.90
N LEU A 216 -27.08 9.99 -1.30
CA LEU A 216 -26.50 11.33 -1.29
C LEU A 216 -27.30 12.27 -2.21
N GLN A 217 -27.63 13.47 -1.72
CA GLN A 217 -28.42 14.50 -2.42
C GLN A 217 -29.85 14.09 -2.81
N PHE A 218 -30.43 13.07 -2.16
CA PHE A 218 -31.84 12.74 -2.31
C PHE A 218 -32.72 13.87 -1.75
N LYS A 219 -33.59 14.42 -2.60
CA LYS A 219 -34.55 15.48 -2.23
C LYS A 219 -35.97 14.96 -2.46
N ASN A 220 -36.60 14.51 -1.37
CA ASN A 220 -38.06 14.41 -1.27
C ASN A 220 -38.52 15.30 -0.11
N ASP A 221 -39.79 15.69 -0.12
CA ASP A 221 -40.36 16.68 0.79
C ASP A 221 -40.50 16.23 2.26
N GLU A 222 -40.20 14.96 2.59
CA GLU A 222 -40.57 14.39 3.90
C GLU A 222 -39.42 13.84 4.76
N GLU A 223 -38.17 13.69 4.27
CA GLU A 223 -36.92 13.53 5.06
C GLU A 223 -35.76 12.96 4.19
N HIS A 224 -34.51 13.10 4.67
CA HIS A 224 -33.31 13.09 3.81
C HIS A 224 -32.27 12.00 4.12
N SER A 225 -32.54 11.02 4.99
CA SER A 225 -31.53 10.03 5.39
C SER A 225 -32.11 8.77 6.03
N TRP A 226 -31.32 7.70 6.02
CA TRP A 226 -31.54 6.52 6.87
C TRP A 226 -30.99 6.75 8.29
N PHE A 227 -31.71 6.29 9.31
CA PHE A 227 -31.32 6.40 10.71
C PHE A 227 -31.37 5.03 11.42
N GLY A 228 -30.26 4.64 12.01
CA GLY A 228 -30.17 3.47 12.90
C GLY A 228 -30.73 3.77 14.29
N PHE A 229 -31.39 2.78 14.89
CA PHE A 229 -31.92 2.85 16.26
C PHE A 229 -30.84 2.70 17.34
N ASN A 230 -29.84 1.82 17.15
CA ASN A 230 -28.79 1.56 18.15
C ASN A 230 -27.50 1.00 17.51
N GLU A 231 -26.54 0.53 18.33
CA GLU A 231 -25.24 0.03 17.89
C GLU A 231 -25.29 -1.22 16.99
N SER A 232 -26.40 -1.97 17.03
CA SER A 232 -26.63 -3.14 16.17
C SER A 232 -27.25 -2.78 14.82
N SER A 233 -27.61 -1.51 14.58
CA SER A 233 -28.21 -1.05 13.35
C SER A 233 -27.21 -1.07 12.20
N TYR A 234 -27.66 -1.48 11.01
CA TYR A 234 -26.84 -1.44 9.81
C TYR A 234 -27.66 -1.14 8.57
N LEU A 235 -27.00 -0.53 7.59
CA LEU A 235 -27.48 -0.32 6.24
C LEU A 235 -26.66 -1.21 5.31
N GLN A 236 -27.35 -1.98 4.48
CA GLN A 236 -26.79 -2.81 3.44
C GLN A 236 -27.32 -2.34 2.08
N VAL A 237 -26.46 -2.37 1.08
CA VAL A 237 -26.83 -2.10 -0.31
C VAL A 237 -26.33 -3.26 -1.15
N ASP A 238 -27.25 -3.93 -1.82
CA ASP A 238 -26.97 -4.96 -2.81
C ASP A 238 -26.63 -4.29 -4.15
N LEU A 239 -25.43 -4.53 -4.67
CA LEU A 239 -24.97 -3.93 -5.92
C LEU A 239 -25.11 -4.88 -7.12
N GLY A 240 -25.76 -6.03 -6.95
CA GLY A 240 -25.89 -7.06 -7.98
C GLY A 240 -24.63 -7.93 -8.11
N ASN A 241 -24.42 -8.56 -9.26
CA ASN A 241 -23.14 -9.19 -9.65
C ASN A 241 -22.52 -8.40 -10.79
#